data_AF-A0A7X4DMP4-F1
#
_entry.id   AF-A0A7X4DMP4-F1
#
_cell.length_a   1.000
_cell.length_b   1.000
_cell.length_c   1.000
_cell.angle_alpha   90.00
_cell.angle_beta   90.00
_cell.angle_gamma   90.00
#
_symmetry.space_group_name_H-M   'P 1'
#
loop_
_entity.id
_entity.type
_entity.pdbx_description
1 polymer ?
#
loop_
_entity_poly.entity_id
_entity_poly.type
_entity_poly.pdbx_seq_one_letter_code
_entity_poly.pdbx_strand_id
1 'polypeptide(L)'
;MGDLHRLLQERGAVFAGRDGERTPRHFGDPRGEYRAATESCGVVHRADRRLLRVHGRAPRQMLHGILTNRIPEPPVEVGVSHA
;
A
#
# COMPACT_ATOMS: atom_id res chain seq x y z
N MET A 1 -15.32 -2.92 -6.69
CA MET A 1 -14.26 -3.83 -6.20
C MET A 1 -14.14 -5.13 -7.02
N GLY A 2 -14.75 -5.26 -8.21
CA GLY A 2 -14.67 -6.50 -9.03
C GLY A 2 -13.59 -6.49 -10.11
N ASP A 3 -13.41 -5.34 -10.78
CA ASP A 3 -12.66 -5.31 -12.05
C ASP A 3 -11.16 -5.48 -11.89
N LEU A 4 -10.55 -4.84 -10.88
CA LEU A 4 -9.11 -4.96 -10.66
C LEU A 4 -8.71 -6.34 -10.11
N HIS A 5 -9.52 -6.93 -9.23
CA HIS A 5 -9.25 -8.29 -8.73
C HIS A 5 -9.22 -9.30 -9.88
N ARG A 6 -10.23 -9.23 -10.75
CA ARG A 6 -10.34 -10.05 -11.95
C ARG A 6 -9.15 -9.82 -12.89
N LEU A 7 -8.83 -8.56 -13.21
CA LEU A 7 -7.71 -8.23 -14.08
C LEU A 7 -6.40 -8.81 -13.55
N LEU A 8 -6.12 -8.66 -12.25
CA LEU A 8 -4.90 -9.19 -11.65
C LEU A 8 -4.87 -10.73 -11.71
N GLN A 9 -6.01 -11.39 -11.48
CA GLN A 9 -6.12 -12.84 -11.62
C GLN A 9 -5.82 -13.30 -13.06
N GLU A 10 -6.36 -12.60 -14.06
CA GLU A 10 -6.07 -12.84 -15.49
C GLU A 10 -4.59 -12.61 -15.84
N ARG A 11 -3.89 -11.75 -15.08
CA ARG A 11 -2.44 -11.52 -15.20
C ARG A 11 -1.59 -12.51 -14.38
N GLY A 12 -2.19 -13.55 -13.81
CA GLY A 12 -1.47 -14.59 -13.08
C GLY A 12 -1.31 -14.33 -11.58
N ALA A 13 -2.02 -13.35 -11.01
CA ALA A 13 -1.96 -13.10 -9.58
C ALA A 13 -2.40 -14.34 -8.79
N VAL A 14 -1.49 -14.84 -7.96
CA VAL A 14 -1.78 -15.81 -6.91
C VAL A 14 -2.14 -15.05 -5.65
N PHE A 15 -3.42 -15.09 -5.30
CA PHE A 15 -3.94 -14.43 -4.12
C PHE A 15 -3.72 -15.26 -2.86
N ALA A 16 -3.31 -14.61 -1.78
CA ALA A 16 -3.43 -15.17 -0.44
C ALA A 16 -3.94 -14.11 0.53
N GLY A 17 -4.41 -14.56 1.70
CA GLY A 17 -5.04 -13.69 2.66
C GLY A 17 -4.80 -14.11 4.10
N ARG A 18 -4.91 -13.12 4.99
CA ARG A 18 -5.09 -13.32 6.43
C ARG A 18 -6.35 -12.53 6.80
N ASP A 19 -7.18 -13.09 7.68
CA ASP A 19 -8.38 -12.42 8.21
C ASP A 19 -9.41 -11.98 7.15
N GLY A 20 -9.58 -12.78 6.10
CA GLY A 20 -10.66 -12.63 5.10
C GLY A 20 -10.34 -11.71 3.91
N GLU A 21 -9.24 -10.96 3.93
CA GLU A 21 -8.79 -10.17 2.78
C GLU A 21 -7.80 -10.92 1.90
N ARG A 22 -8.07 -10.94 0.58
CA ARG A 22 -7.19 -11.57 -0.41
C ARG A 22 -6.42 -10.51 -1.19
N THR A 23 -5.09 -10.54 -1.09
CA THR A 23 -4.19 -9.69 -1.89
C THR A 23 -3.28 -10.57 -2.77
N PRO A 24 -2.83 -10.08 -3.94
CA PRO A 24 -1.83 -10.77 -4.74
C PRO A 24 -0.55 -10.96 -3.93
N ARG A 25 -0.03 -12.20 -3.87
CA ARG A 25 1.27 -12.51 -3.25
C ARG A 25 2.39 -12.54 -4.28
N HIS A 26 2.10 -13.05 -5.47
CA HIS A 26 3.01 -13.09 -6.60
C HIS A 26 2.23 -13.30 -7.90
N PHE A 27 2.89 -13.15 -9.03
CA PHE A 27 2.37 -13.34 -10.39
C PHE A 27 2.99 -14.54 -11.12
N GLY A 28 3.88 -15.28 -10.47
CA GLY A 28 4.34 -16.60 -10.93
C GLY A 28 5.77 -16.94 -10.53
N ASP A 29 6.61 -15.93 -10.35
CA ASP A 29 8.01 -16.09 -9.91
C ASP A 29 8.30 -15.18 -8.71
N PRO A 30 7.99 -15.63 -7.48
CA PRO A 30 8.22 -14.83 -6.28
C PRO A 30 9.67 -14.36 -6.10
N ARG A 31 10.65 -15.15 -6.55
CA ARG A 31 12.08 -14.80 -6.41
C ARG A 31 12.48 -13.74 -7.42
N GLY A 32 12.05 -13.91 -8.68
CA GLY A 32 12.23 -12.91 -9.73
C GLY A 32 11.54 -11.59 -9.38
N GLU A 33 10.33 -11.64 -8.82
CA GLU A 33 9.59 -10.45 -8.36
C GLU A 33 10.28 -9.74 -7.20
N TYR A 34 10.80 -10.48 -6.21
CA TYR A 34 11.60 -9.90 -5.13
C TYR A 34 12.86 -9.24 -5.68
N ARG A 35 13.59 -9.92 -6.58
CA ARG A 35 14.77 -9.37 -7.23
C ARG A 35 14.47 -8.10 -8.00
N ALA A 36 13.38 -8.07 -8.77
CA ALA A 36 12.93 -6.87 -9.48
C ALA A 36 12.62 -5.72 -8.52
N ALA A 37 11.97 -6.00 -7.38
CA ALA A 37 11.68 -4.99 -6.37
C ALA A 37 12.95 -4.44 -5.68
N THR A 38 14.01 -5.25 -5.54
CA THR A 38 15.28 -4.82 -4.93
C THR A 38 16.23 -4.14 -5.91
N GLU A 39 16.23 -4.55 -7.18
CA GLU A 39 17.19 -4.10 -8.18
C GLU A 39 16.60 -3.08 -9.18
N SER A 40 15.28 -2.94 -9.23
CA SER A 40 14.59 -2.07 -10.18
C SER A 40 13.31 -1.45 -9.60
N CYS A 41 12.13 -1.95 -9.97
CA CYS A 41 10.85 -1.47 -9.48
C CYS A 41 9.90 -2.65 -9.18
N GLY A 42 9.17 -2.53 -8.09
CA GLY A 42 8.07 -3.42 -7.74
C GLY A 42 6.77 -2.64 -7.60
N VAL A 43 5.69 -3.15 -8.21
CA VAL A 43 4.34 -2.61 -8.06
C VAL A 43 3.52 -3.60 -7.25
N VAL A 44 2.91 -3.14 -6.16
CA VAL A 44 2.13 -3.99 -5.25
C VAL A 44 0.73 -3.43 -5.07
N HIS A 45 -0.28 -4.27 -5.26
CA HIS A 45 -1.66 -3.93 -4.95
C HIS A 45 -1.95 -4.15 -3.46
N ARG A 46 -2.15 -3.05 -2.71
CA ARG A 46 -2.37 -3.04 -1.25
C ARG A 46 -3.82 -2.79 -0.85
N ALA A 47 -4.75 -3.55 -1.41
CA ALA A 47 -6.17 -3.44 -1.05
C ALA A 47 -6.48 -3.82 0.40
N ASP A 48 -5.57 -4.52 1.08
CA ASP A 48 -5.61 -4.82 2.51
C ASP A 48 -5.49 -3.57 3.40
N ARG A 49 -4.94 -2.47 2.86
CA ARG A 49 -4.81 -1.25 3.64
C ARG A 49 -6.14 -0.52 3.75
N ARG A 50 -6.42 -0.02 4.96
CA ARG A 50 -7.53 0.87 5.24
C ARG A 50 -7.02 2.27 5.51
N LEU A 51 -7.73 3.26 4.99
CA LEU A 51 -7.45 4.67 5.21
C LEU A 51 -8.51 5.23 6.17
N LEU A 52 -8.05 5.81 7.27
CA LEU A 52 -8.91 6.50 8.23
C LEU A 52 -8.67 8.00 8.12
N ARG A 53 -9.75 8.76 7.88
CA ARG A 53 -9.70 10.22 7.96
C ARG A 53 -10.09 10.66 9.36
N VAL A 54 -9.20 11.39 10.02
CA VAL A 54 -9.38 11.90 11.38
C VAL A 54 -9.53 13.42 11.34
N HIS A 55 -10.60 13.95 11.95
CA HIS A 55 -10.89 15.39 12.00
C HIS A 55 -11.33 15.83 13.40
N GLY A 56 -11.22 17.12 13.70
CA GLY A 56 -11.58 17.69 15.00
C GLY A 56 -10.74 18.93 15.32
N ARG A 57 -10.84 19.43 16.56
CA ARG A 57 -10.14 20.65 17.01
C ARG A 57 -8.61 20.50 17.00
N ALA A 58 -8.09 19.32 17.33
CA ALA A 58 -6.65 19.05 17.41
C ALA A 58 -6.32 17.58 17.07
N PRO A 59 -6.49 17.13 15.80
CA PRO A 59 -6.35 15.72 15.42
C PRO A 59 -4.94 15.16 15.64
N ARG A 60 -3.89 15.97 15.50
CA ARG A 60 -2.50 15.56 15.80
C ARG A 60 -2.31 15.21 17.28
N GLN A 61 -2.80 16.08 18.18
CA GLN A 61 -2.72 15.84 19.63
C GLN A 61 -3.51 14.61 20.05
N MET A 62 -4.68 14.38 19.46
CA MET A 62 -5.46 13.17 19.69
C MET A 62 -4.67 11.90 19.33
N LEU A 63 -4.05 11.89 18.14
CA LEU A 63 -3.26 10.75 17.68
C LEU A 63 -1.98 10.52 18.51
N HIS A 64 -1.40 11.56 19.11
CA HIS A 64 -0.26 11.40 20.04
C HIS A 64 -0.59 10.58 21.29
N GLY A 65 -1.86 10.57 21.74
CA GLY A 65 -2.28 9.73 22.87
C GLY A 65 -2.47 8.25 22.52
N ILE A 66 -2.49 7.90 21.23
CA ILE A 66 -2.79 6.54 20.73
C ILE A 66 -1.55 5.89 20.12
N LEU A 67 -0.76 6.68 19.36
CA LEU A 67 0.39 6.20 18.62
C LEU A 67 1.66 6.37 19.44
N THR A 68 2.55 5.38 19.37
CA THR A 68 3.85 5.41 20.04
C THR A 68 4.90 6.22 19.30
N ASN A 69 4.68 6.47 18.00
CA ASN A 69 5.61 7.20 17.16
C ASN A 69 5.21 8.66 16.95
N ARG A 70 6.16 9.50 16.53
CA ARG A 70 5.89 10.90 16.18
C ARG A 70 5.11 11.00 14.87
N ILE A 71 4.10 11.86 14.85
CA ILE A 71 3.36 12.17 13.62
C ILE A 71 4.23 13.13 12.79
N PRO A 72 4.61 12.78 11.55
CA PRO A 72 5.41 13.65 10.72
C PRO A 72 4.65 14.93 10.40
N GLU A 73 5.36 15.98 10.01
CA GLU A 73 4.71 17.12 9.37
C GLU A 73 4.03 16.68 8.07
N PRO A 74 2.94 17.36 7.65
CA PRO A 74 2.30 17.06 6.38
C PRO A 74 3.34 17.07 5.25
N PRO A 75 3.28 16.10 4.31
CA PRO A 75 4.18 16.12 3.16
C PRO A 75 3.93 17.40 2.37
N VAL A 76 5.02 18.08 2.02
CA VAL A 76 4.99 19.15 1.01
C VAL A 76 5.04 18.51 -0.37
N GLU A 77 4.31 19.08 -1.32
CA GLU A 77 4.37 18.64 -2.70
C GLU A 77 5.78 18.91 -3.24
N VAL A 78 6.51 17.86 -3.58
CA VAL A 78 7.80 17.98 -4.24
C VAL A 78 7.53 18.14 -5.72
N GLY A 79 7.80 19.33 -6.25
CA GLY A 79 7.57 19.65 -7.66
C GLY A 79 8.19 18.62 -8.60
N VAL A 80 7.44 18.25 -9.63
CA VAL A 80 7.87 17.29 -10.66
C VAL A 80 9.05 17.88 -11.42
N SER A 81 10.25 17.35 -11.19
CA SER A 81 11.42 17.65 -12.02
C SER A 81 11.27 16.93 -13.35
N HIS A 82 10.72 17.59 -14.36
CA HIS A 82 10.94 17.18 -15.75
C HIS A 82 12.37 17.57 -16.14
N ALA A 83 13.26 16.57 -16.16
CA ALA A 83 14.52 16.61 -16.87
C ALA A 83 14.37 15.87 -18.20
#